data_AF-A0A0C2V1Z7-F1
#
_entry.id   AF-A0A0C2V1Z7-F1
#
_cell.length_a   1.000
_cell.length_b   1.000
_cell.length_c   1.000
_cell.angle_alpha   90.00
_cell.angle_beta   90.00
_cell.angle_gamma   90.00
#
_symmetry.space_group_name_H-M   'P 1'
#
loop_
_entity.id
_entity.type
_entity.pdbx_description
1 polymer ?
#
loop_
_entity_poly.entity_id
_entity_poly.type
_entity_poly.pdbx_seq_one_letter_code
_entity_poly.pdbx_strand_id
1 'polypeptide(L)'
;MEYIEDPEEFIEDEEYLDDEELGEDFEDEEFDEDEECNSPSCTKPKKVSLSSLEGLKKHFDEVLLERTECCNVLTLRDKANRTNYDWIVWLQVKIPFKNPHTSHGHSDEEYIEGSCKNILNWVDLLKNFDKSEKQNKQLSLFDDGKSDELEPEPEMPKDGSDGKWSRYWKESERVKKNNLKKKYTFFELCDISNSWCSYHEPMVVKSWIDKLPKNNKEMIELVKDAIIKGTSSEDGHGRFEEFWWDDCSGYMTRESALSDCEIITRVKHLIRLYLVPYTRYFHVFTDNSFSTWESQTKTDYRFWFDGGKINGSSWLESNELPKYELYDEEFVAWLRNYFNIAHKEVISDDDILRENLKGLFARVYNKDERSSFELFEEIKKAKNINEFKSKALAHAKLGNGGGSGYSIDGFSGSYDLFQGKNGHVLTIRQSIHQRLSLNRKIEGLAIDRDKDVIVWKLTFVQALEKAYELFGAQKPKQLDIFDFLAA
;
A
#
# COMPACT_ATOMS: atom_id res chain seq x y z
N MET A 1 5.35 -63.44 -11.75
CA MET A 1 6.56 -64.27 -11.66
C MET A 1 7.68 -63.29 -11.34
N GLU A 2 8.19 -63.23 -10.12
CA GLU A 2 7.99 -64.14 -8.97
C GLU A 2 7.25 -63.46 -7.80
N TYR A 3 7.45 -63.93 -6.56
CA TYR A 3 6.59 -63.76 -5.36
C TYR A 3 7.41 -64.04 -4.08
N ILE A 4 7.05 -63.59 -2.86
CA ILE A 4 5.99 -62.63 -2.47
C ILE A 4 6.63 -61.27 -2.07
N GLU A 5 6.97 -60.84 -0.86
CA GLU A 5 6.77 -61.27 0.56
C GLU A 5 6.74 -60.01 1.48
N ASP A 6 5.71 -59.87 2.33
CA ASP A 6 5.72 -59.09 3.60
C ASP A 6 5.94 -60.10 4.75
N PRO A 7 6.52 -59.71 5.92
CA PRO A 7 5.64 -59.59 7.11
C PRO A 7 6.11 -58.60 8.21
N GLU A 8 5.23 -58.45 9.22
CA GLU A 8 5.47 -58.03 10.63
C GLU A 8 5.99 -56.58 10.87
N GLU A 9 5.20 -55.69 11.47
CA GLU A 9 4.75 -55.64 12.88
C GLU A 9 5.86 -55.32 13.90
N PHE A 10 5.72 -54.16 14.55
CA PHE A 10 6.16 -53.93 15.92
C PHE A 10 5.22 -52.91 16.58
N ILE A 11 4.55 -53.34 17.64
CA ILE A 11 3.85 -52.49 18.62
C ILE A 11 4.49 -52.81 19.96
N GLU A 12 4.89 -51.80 20.72
CA GLU A 12 5.07 -51.92 22.15
C GLU A 12 4.39 -50.74 22.83
N ASP A 13 3.41 -51.08 23.67
CA ASP A 13 2.80 -50.26 24.72
C ASP A 13 3.87 -50.01 25.82
N GLU A 14 3.67 -49.33 26.96
CA GLU A 14 2.58 -48.60 27.62
C GLU A 14 3.25 -47.76 28.73
N GLU A 15 2.61 -46.73 29.31
CA GLU A 15 2.56 -46.55 30.79
C GLU A 15 1.70 -45.34 31.21
N TYR A 16 1.12 -45.44 32.42
CA TYR A 16 0.09 -44.58 32.99
C TYR A 16 0.64 -43.55 33.99
N LEU A 17 -0.11 -42.46 34.21
CA LEU A 17 -0.29 -41.85 35.53
C LEU A 17 -1.70 -41.25 35.64
N ASP A 18 -2.41 -41.55 36.73
CA ASP A 18 -3.82 -41.20 36.96
C ASP A 18 -4.03 -40.02 37.92
N ASP A 19 -5.18 -39.34 37.73
CA ASP A 19 -6.09 -38.74 38.72
C ASP A 19 -5.71 -37.58 39.69
N GLU A 20 -6.78 -37.04 40.29
CA GLU A 20 -6.92 -35.95 41.29
C GLU A 20 -6.68 -34.50 40.78
N GLU A 21 -7.55 -33.50 41.00
CA GLU A 21 -8.85 -33.44 41.70
C GLU A 21 -9.75 -32.26 41.20
N LEU A 22 -11.09 -32.45 41.20
CA LEU A 22 -12.21 -31.49 41.41
C LEU A 22 -12.35 -30.19 40.57
N GLY A 23 -13.61 -29.74 40.31
CA GLY A 23 -13.83 -28.45 39.60
C GLY A 23 -15.24 -27.86 39.38
N GLU A 24 -16.34 -28.61 39.55
CA GLU A 24 -17.77 -28.16 39.57
C GLU A 24 -18.40 -27.42 38.34
N ASP A 25 -19.62 -27.85 38.04
CA ASP A 25 -20.80 -27.13 37.50
C ASP A 25 -20.73 -26.23 36.25
N PHE A 26 -21.28 -26.75 35.15
CA PHE A 26 -22.23 -26.00 34.30
C PHE A 26 -23.37 -26.93 33.85
N GLU A 27 -24.61 -26.47 33.98
CA GLU A 27 -25.84 -27.26 33.73
C GLU A 27 -26.18 -27.41 32.24
N ASP A 28 -26.90 -28.49 31.92
CA ASP A 28 -27.66 -28.69 30.67
C ASP A 28 -28.74 -27.59 30.52
N GLU A 29 -29.46 -27.35 29.41
CA GLU A 29 -29.59 -27.98 28.08
C GLU A 29 -30.39 -26.97 27.22
N GLU A 30 -30.13 -26.82 25.92
CA GLU A 30 -31.20 -26.75 24.90
C GLU A 30 -30.63 -26.81 23.47
N PHE A 31 -31.39 -27.45 22.57
CA PHE A 31 -30.94 -27.88 21.24
C PHE A 31 -31.81 -27.17 20.19
N ASP A 32 -31.30 -26.10 19.56
CA ASP A 32 -32.01 -25.42 18.46
C ASP A 32 -31.86 -26.23 17.15
N GLU A 33 -32.86 -27.03 16.83
CA GLU A 33 -33.03 -27.66 15.51
C GLU A 33 -33.52 -26.63 14.47
N ASP A 34 -32.73 -26.34 13.44
CA ASP A 34 -33.24 -25.80 12.17
C ASP A 34 -32.23 -26.09 11.02
N GLU A 35 -32.49 -27.13 10.22
CA GLU A 35 -31.61 -27.57 9.12
C GLU A 35 -31.57 -26.60 7.91
N GLU A 36 -30.47 -26.62 7.14
CA GLU A 36 -30.30 -25.76 5.96
C GLU A 36 -31.29 -26.04 4.82
N CYS A 37 -32.35 -25.24 4.71
CA CYS A 37 -33.24 -25.26 3.54
C CYS A 37 -32.62 -24.55 2.31
N ASN A 38 -31.66 -25.23 1.65
CA ASN A 38 -31.02 -24.76 0.42
C ASN A 38 -31.96 -24.81 -0.80
N SER A 39 -32.89 -23.86 -0.92
CA SER A 39 -33.69 -23.66 -2.14
C SER A 39 -34.03 -22.18 -2.43
N PRO A 40 -34.08 -21.72 -3.70
CA PRO A 40 -34.04 -20.28 -4.01
C PRO A 40 -35.37 -19.52 -3.86
N SER A 41 -36.42 -20.12 -3.29
CA SER A 41 -37.80 -19.65 -3.48
C SER A 41 -38.67 -19.57 -2.21
N CYS A 42 -38.11 -19.25 -1.04
CA CYS A 42 -38.94 -18.92 0.14
C CYS A 42 -38.35 -17.92 1.16
N THR A 43 -37.52 -16.97 0.73
CA THR A 43 -36.97 -15.94 1.64
C THR A 43 -37.92 -14.75 1.78
N LYS A 44 -38.77 -14.74 2.80
CA LYS A 44 -39.44 -13.49 3.25
C LYS A 44 -38.35 -12.49 3.65
N PRO A 45 -38.42 -11.20 3.25
CA PRO A 45 -37.37 -10.25 3.58
C PRO A 45 -37.27 -10.06 5.10
N LYS A 46 -36.13 -10.48 5.71
CA LYS A 46 -35.82 -10.18 7.12
C LYS A 46 -35.85 -8.65 7.27
N LYS A 47 -36.79 -8.15 8.07
CA LYS A 47 -37.08 -6.73 8.17
C LYS A 47 -36.09 -6.05 9.13
N VAL A 48 -34.89 -5.76 8.63
CA VAL A 48 -33.81 -5.14 9.41
C VAL A 48 -34.28 -3.78 9.96
N SER A 49 -34.31 -3.67 11.28
CA SER A 49 -34.72 -2.45 12.00
C SER A 49 -33.56 -1.47 12.15
N LEU A 50 -33.15 -0.84 11.04
CA LEU A 50 -32.07 0.15 11.01
C LEU A 50 -32.46 1.42 11.77
N SER A 51 -31.72 1.74 12.83
CA SER A 51 -32.09 2.78 13.80
C SER A 51 -32.08 4.20 13.18
N SER A 52 -31.13 4.45 12.27
CA SER A 52 -31.00 5.71 11.55
C SER A 52 -31.99 5.80 10.37
N LEU A 53 -32.41 4.66 9.80
CA LEU A 53 -33.47 4.63 8.79
C LEU A 53 -34.84 4.98 9.41
N GLU A 54 -35.15 4.44 10.59
CA GLU A 54 -36.33 4.85 11.38
C GLU A 54 -36.21 6.28 11.95
N GLY A 55 -34.99 6.80 12.07
CA GLY A 55 -34.73 8.23 12.29
C GLY A 55 -35.18 9.06 11.09
N LEU A 56 -34.73 8.73 9.87
CA LEU A 56 -35.06 9.50 8.66
C LEU A 56 -36.57 9.55 8.39
N LYS A 57 -37.32 8.48 8.67
CA LYS A 57 -38.79 8.42 8.55
C LYS A 57 -39.56 9.41 9.44
N LYS A 58 -38.88 10.10 10.37
CA LYS A 58 -39.46 11.19 11.18
C LYS A 58 -39.33 12.57 10.51
N HIS A 59 -38.56 12.66 9.42
CA HIS A 59 -38.26 13.91 8.71
C HIS A 59 -38.80 13.97 7.27
N PHE A 60 -39.25 12.84 6.70
CA PHE A 60 -39.78 12.74 5.32
C PHE A 60 -41.08 11.93 5.31
N ASP A 61 -42.02 12.26 4.41
CA ASP A 61 -43.28 11.49 4.29
C ASP A 61 -43.04 10.04 3.83
N GLU A 62 -41.99 9.82 3.04
CA GLU A 62 -41.60 8.49 2.60
C GLU A 62 -40.07 8.35 2.46
N VAL A 63 -39.56 7.22 2.97
CA VAL A 63 -38.16 6.79 2.88
C VAL A 63 -38.15 5.42 2.22
N LEU A 64 -37.77 5.38 0.94
CA LEU A 64 -37.65 4.15 0.17
C LEU A 64 -36.21 3.64 0.20
N LEU A 65 -36.06 2.32 0.28
CA LEU A 65 -34.79 1.62 0.16
C LEU A 65 -35.00 0.46 -0.82
N GLU A 66 -34.48 0.60 -2.04
CA GLU A 66 -34.69 -0.35 -3.13
C GLU A 66 -33.38 -1.11 -3.41
N ARG A 67 -33.42 -2.45 -3.33
CA ARG A 67 -32.25 -3.29 -3.68
C ARG A 67 -32.23 -3.52 -5.19
N THR A 68 -31.21 -2.97 -5.86
CA THR A 68 -30.97 -3.16 -7.31
C THR A 68 -29.95 -4.29 -7.54
N GLU A 69 -29.57 -4.54 -8.79
CA GLU A 69 -28.55 -5.53 -9.16
C GLU A 69 -27.14 -5.18 -8.64
N CYS A 70 -26.82 -3.89 -8.45
CA CYS A 70 -25.47 -3.41 -8.13
C CYS A 70 -25.33 -2.58 -6.83
N CYS A 71 -26.44 -2.07 -6.29
CA CYS A 71 -26.46 -1.26 -5.06
C CYS A 71 -27.85 -1.22 -4.40
N ASN A 72 -27.91 -0.76 -3.15
CA ASN A 72 -29.14 -0.27 -2.54
C ASN A 72 -29.35 1.21 -2.93
N VAL A 73 -30.57 1.60 -3.30
CA VAL A 73 -30.93 3.00 -3.58
C VAL A 73 -31.83 3.53 -2.47
N LEU A 74 -31.31 4.47 -1.69
CA LEU A 74 -32.04 5.19 -0.66
C LEU A 74 -32.64 6.46 -1.26
N THR A 75 -33.97 6.60 -1.23
CA THR A 75 -34.69 7.78 -1.74
C THR A 75 -35.51 8.43 -0.63
N LEU A 76 -35.30 9.73 -0.40
CA LEU A 76 -35.96 10.52 0.63
C LEU A 76 -36.92 11.52 -0.03
N ARG A 77 -38.23 11.38 0.19
CA ARG A 77 -39.24 12.19 -0.50
C ARG A 77 -40.43 12.60 0.37
N ASP A 78 -40.99 13.77 0.04
CA ASP A 78 -42.24 14.30 0.61
C ASP A 78 -43.35 14.31 -0.44
N LYS A 79 -44.60 14.30 -0.01
CA LYS A 79 -45.76 14.46 -0.89
C LYS A 79 -45.88 15.91 -1.35
N ALA A 80 -46.11 16.10 -2.65
CA ALA A 80 -46.23 17.41 -3.25
C ALA A 80 -47.67 17.91 -3.18
N ASN A 81 -47.88 19.06 -2.53
CA ASN A 81 -49.16 19.76 -2.52
C ASN A 81 -49.37 20.59 -3.82
N ARG A 82 -49.06 20.03 -4.99
CA ARG A 82 -49.17 20.70 -6.31
C ARG A 82 -49.74 19.75 -7.37
N THR A 83 -50.38 20.31 -8.39
CA THR A 83 -51.15 19.57 -9.42
C THR A 83 -50.33 18.83 -10.48
N ASN A 84 -49.01 19.02 -10.53
CA ASN A 84 -48.18 18.65 -11.69
C ASN A 84 -47.16 17.53 -11.40
N TYR A 85 -47.04 17.10 -10.14
CA TYR A 85 -46.16 16.03 -9.67
C TYR A 85 -46.61 15.61 -8.26
N ASP A 86 -46.55 14.32 -7.93
CA ASP A 86 -47.04 13.81 -6.64
C ASP A 86 -46.01 13.85 -5.50
N TRP A 87 -44.72 13.97 -5.84
CA TRP A 87 -43.60 13.83 -4.89
C TRP A 87 -42.49 14.87 -5.10
N ILE A 88 -41.93 15.37 -4.00
CA ILE A 88 -40.67 16.11 -3.96
C ILE A 88 -39.58 15.15 -3.48
N VAL A 89 -38.67 14.75 -4.36
CA VAL A 89 -37.48 13.99 -3.96
C VAL A 89 -36.42 14.99 -3.48
N TRP A 90 -36.06 14.90 -2.20
CA TRP A 90 -35.05 15.77 -1.58
C TRP A 90 -33.63 15.25 -1.80
N LEU A 91 -33.47 13.93 -1.74
CA LEU A 91 -32.19 13.26 -1.90
C LEU A 91 -32.40 11.83 -2.40
N GLN A 92 -31.56 11.39 -3.33
CA GLN A 92 -31.41 10.00 -3.72
C GLN A 92 -29.94 9.62 -3.64
N VAL A 93 -29.64 8.48 -3.00
CA VAL A 93 -28.28 8.01 -2.73
C VAL A 93 -28.15 6.56 -3.18
N LYS A 94 -27.12 6.27 -3.97
CA LYS A 94 -26.66 4.90 -4.19
C LYS A 94 -25.74 4.50 -3.04
N ILE A 95 -26.09 3.43 -2.35
CA ILE A 95 -25.32 2.80 -1.28
C ILE A 95 -24.92 1.41 -1.82
N PRO A 96 -23.67 1.21 -2.26
CA PRO A 96 -23.25 -0.07 -2.82
C PRO A 96 -23.33 -1.19 -1.78
N PHE A 97 -23.32 -2.43 -2.25
CA PHE A 97 -23.21 -3.59 -1.38
C PHE A 97 -21.83 -3.67 -0.73
N LYS A 98 -21.73 -4.43 0.37
CA LYS A 98 -20.46 -4.84 0.95
C LYS A 98 -19.57 -5.47 -0.14
N ASN A 99 -18.35 -4.96 -0.30
CA ASN A 99 -17.33 -5.69 -1.06
C ASN A 99 -16.93 -6.96 -0.27
N PRO A 100 -17.13 -8.19 -0.80
CA PRO A 100 -16.79 -9.42 -0.07
C PRO A 100 -15.29 -9.55 0.26
N HIS A 101 -14.42 -8.75 -0.37
CA HIS A 101 -12.97 -8.76 -0.19
C HIS A 101 -12.46 -7.79 0.90
N THR A 102 -13.31 -6.94 1.48
CA THR A 102 -12.86 -6.09 2.62
C THR A 102 -12.75 -6.91 3.90
N SER A 103 -11.54 -6.97 4.47
CA SER A 103 -11.23 -7.66 5.74
C SER A 103 -11.96 -7.13 6.99
N HIS A 104 -12.70 -6.03 6.85
CA HIS A 104 -13.50 -5.45 7.92
C HIS A 104 -14.92 -6.06 7.86
N GLY A 105 -15.39 -6.60 8.97
CA GLY A 105 -16.55 -7.50 9.03
C GLY A 105 -17.91 -6.94 8.60
N HIS A 106 -18.00 -5.64 8.30
CA HIS A 106 -19.24 -4.88 8.05
C HIS A 106 -20.21 -5.54 7.07
N SER A 107 -21.52 -5.40 7.30
CA SER A 107 -22.58 -5.94 6.43
C SER A 107 -23.27 -4.86 5.59
N ASP A 108 -24.10 -5.25 4.61
CA ASP A 108 -24.91 -4.32 3.80
C ASP A 108 -25.69 -3.34 4.69
N GLU A 109 -26.24 -3.85 5.80
CA GLU A 109 -27.01 -3.11 6.79
C GLU A 109 -26.19 -2.00 7.46
N GLU A 110 -24.90 -2.22 7.74
CA GLU A 110 -24.03 -1.21 8.34
C GLU A 110 -23.60 -0.12 7.35
N TYR A 111 -23.46 -0.47 6.06
CA TYR A 111 -23.26 0.53 4.99
C TYR A 111 -24.50 1.44 4.90
N ILE A 112 -25.71 0.87 4.97
CA ILE A 112 -26.97 1.63 4.95
C ILE A 112 -27.12 2.48 6.22
N GLU A 113 -26.88 1.92 7.40
CA GLU A 113 -26.98 2.65 8.68
C GLU A 113 -25.97 3.80 8.76
N GLY A 114 -24.72 3.58 8.31
CA GLY A 114 -23.68 4.61 8.22
C GLY A 114 -24.09 5.77 7.31
N SER A 115 -24.62 5.48 6.11
CA SER A 115 -25.18 6.48 5.21
C SER A 115 -26.35 7.23 5.83
N CYS A 116 -27.31 6.53 6.44
CA CYS A 116 -28.47 7.13 7.08
C CYS A 116 -28.08 8.04 8.26
N LYS A 117 -27.11 7.62 9.07
CA LYS A 117 -26.57 8.38 10.21
C LYS A 117 -25.87 9.67 9.77
N ASN A 118 -25.12 9.63 8.65
CA ASN A 118 -24.50 10.82 8.07
C ASN A 118 -25.57 11.83 7.57
N ILE A 119 -26.61 11.35 6.88
CA ILE A 119 -27.72 12.21 6.44
C ILE A 119 -28.46 12.81 7.64
N LEU A 120 -28.76 12.01 8.67
CA LEU A 120 -29.41 12.48 9.90
C LEU A 120 -28.63 13.57 10.64
N ASN A 121 -27.30 13.56 10.59
CA ASN A 121 -26.51 14.61 11.23
C ASN A 121 -26.84 16.01 10.69
N TRP A 122 -27.22 16.09 9.41
CA TRP A 122 -27.38 17.34 8.66
C TRP A 122 -28.79 17.53 8.06
N VAL A 123 -29.74 16.64 8.36
CA VAL A 123 -31.09 16.61 7.75
C VAL A 123 -31.85 17.95 7.83
N ASP A 124 -31.63 18.74 8.89
CA ASP A 124 -32.23 20.07 9.03
C ASP A 124 -31.81 21.03 7.92
N LEU A 125 -30.56 20.93 7.43
CA LEU A 125 -30.04 21.75 6.32
C LEU A 125 -30.66 21.35 4.99
N LEU A 126 -30.92 20.04 4.80
CA LEU A 126 -31.60 19.53 3.62
C LEU A 126 -33.06 20.00 3.58
N LYS A 127 -33.82 19.81 4.67
CA LYS A 127 -35.24 20.20 4.76
C LYS A 127 -35.49 21.71 4.78
N ASN A 128 -34.48 22.52 5.13
CA ASN A 128 -34.58 23.98 5.19
C ASN A 128 -33.68 24.70 4.18
N PHE A 129 -33.26 24.01 3.11
CA PHE A 129 -32.40 24.56 2.04
C PHE A 129 -32.89 25.93 1.53
N ASP A 130 -34.16 25.99 1.09
CA ASP A 130 -34.85 27.21 0.61
C ASP A 130 -35.10 28.28 1.70
N LYS A 131 -34.97 27.92 2.98
CA LYS A 131 -35.15 28.85 4.11
C LYS A 131 -33.84 29.40 4.66
N SER A 132 -32.70 28.95 4.13
CA SER A 132 -31.40 29.48 4.54
C SER A 132 -31.31 30.96 4.19
N GLU A 133 -30.98 31.81 5.17
CA GLU A 133 -30.95 33.27 4.97
C GLU A 133 -29.96 33.70 3.87
N LYS A 134 -29.02 32.82 3.52
CA LYS A 134 -28.05 32.98 2.43
C LYS A 134 -28.72 33.15 1.05
N GLN A 135 -29.91 32.58 0.79
CA GLN A 135 -30.65 32.85 -0.45
C GLN A 135 -31.41 34.19 -0.42
N ASN A 136 -31.77 34.70 0.76
CA ASN A 136 -32.48 35.97 0.93
C ASN A 136 -31.54 37.17 1.20
N LYS A 137 -30.21 36.95 1.27
CA LYS A 137 -29.23 38.04 1.18
C LYS A 137 -29.30 38.64 -0.23
N GLN A 138 -29.89 39.83 -0.34
CA GLN A 138 -29.74 40.67 -1.54
C GLN A 138 -28.26 40.80 -1.86
N LEU A 139 -27.87 40.49 -3.11
CA LEU A 139 -26.48 40.57 -3.57
C LEU A 139 -26.02 42.04 -3.59
N SER A 140 -25.51 42.49 -2.44
CA SER A 140 -24.86 43.80 -2.30
C SER A 140 -23.52 43.77 -3.03
N LEU A 141 -23.20 44.88 -3.71
CA LEU A 141 -21.92 45.06 -4.41
C LEU A 141 -20.80 45.52 -3.45
N PHE A 142 -21.15 45.70 -2.18
CA PHE A 142 -20.25 45.95 -1.06
C PHE A 142 -20.45 44.81 -0.05
N ASP A 143 -19.36 44.37 0.59
CA ASP A 143 -19.42 43.27 1.55
C ASP A 143 -20.03 43.76 2.87
N ASP A 144 -21.36 43.74 2.94
CA ASP A 144 -22.17 44.02 4.14
C ASP A 144 -22.00 42.87 5.14
N GLY A 145 -20.79 42.79 5.70
CA GLY A 145 -20.17 41.67 6.41
C GLY A 145 -20.83 41.26 7.72
N LYS A 146 -22.09 40.82 7.65
CA LYS A 146 -22.73 39.99 8.67
C LYS A 146 -22.09 38.60 8.65
N SER A 147 -20.97 38.48 9.37
CA SER A 147 -20.45 37.20 9.84
C SER A 147 -21.54 36.50 10.66
N ASP A 148 -21.85 35.26 10.32
CA ASP A 148 -22.83 34.48 11.08
C ASP A 148 -22.36 34.35 12.54
N GLU A 149 -23.10 34.91 13.52
CA GLU A 149 -22.67 34.93 14.92
C GLU A 149 -22.51 33.50 15.46
N LEU A 150 -21.27 33.10 15.70
CA LEU A 150 -20.92 31.77 16.19
C LEU A 150 -21.12 31.69 17.70
N GLU A 151 -21.67 30.57 18.17
CA GLU A 151 -21.71 30.26 19.60
C GLU A 151 -20.27 29.98 20.07
N PRO A 152 -19.77 30.63 21.14
CA PRO A 152 -18.46 30.31 21.68
C PRO A 152 -18.45 28.90 22.29
N GLU A 153 -17.35 28.16 22.16
CA GLU A 153 -17.22 26.86 22.82
C GLU A 153 -17.23 27.01 24.35
N PRO A 154 -17.80 26.04 25.09
CA PRO A 154 -17.86 26.11 26.55
C PRO A 154 -16.47 26.11 27.19
N GLU A 155 -16.34 26.69 28.38
CA GLU A 155 -15.08 26.61 29.14
C GLU A 155 -14.77 25.16 29.55
N MET A 156 -13.50 24.75 29.37
CA MET A 156 -13.00 23.45 29.85
C MET A 156 -13.13 23.33 31.38
N PRO A 157 -13.62 22.18 31.92
CA PRO A 157 -13.62 21.92 33.34
C PRO A 157 -12.21 21.99 33.94
N LYS A 158 -12.08 22.72 35.04
CA LYS A 158 -10.81 22.92 35.78
C LYS A 158 -10.60 21.88 36.89
N ASP A 159 -11.56 20.98 37.07
CA ASP A 159 -11.59 19.96 38.12
C ASP A 159 -12.24 18.65 37.63
N GLY A 160 -11.75 17.52 38.14
CA GLY A 160 -12.17 16.17 37.74
C GLY A 160 -13.44 15.64 38.43
N SER A 161 -14.40 16.49 38.81
CA SER A 161 -15.63 16.02 39.46
C SER A 161 -16.63 15.38 38.47
N ASP A 162 -17.35 14.37 38.96
CA ASP A 162 -18.16 13.47 38.14
C ASP A 162 -19.17 14.18 37.23
N GLY A 163 -19.26 13.70 35.99
CA GLY A 163 -20.20 14.20 34.98
C GLY A 163 -19.91 15.59 34.42
N LYS A 164 -18.98 16.39 34.97
CA LYS A 164 -18.61 17.70 34.37
C LYS A 164 -18.05 17.54 32.98
N TRP A 165 -17.09 16.63 32.79
CA TRP A 165 -16.51 16.32 31.48
C TRP A 165 -17.57 15.82 30.49
N SER A 166 -18.46 14.93 30.92
CA SER A 166 -19.56 14.40 30.09
C SER A 166 -20.59 15.46 29.69
N ARG A 167 -20.73 16.53 30.48
CA ARG A 167 -21.56 17.71 30.14
C ARG A 167 -20.82 18.66 29.20
N TYR A 168 -19.54 18.92 29.45
CA TYR A 168 -18.68 19.74 28.61
C TYR A 168 -18.61 19.20 27.17
N TRP A 169 -18.34 17.90 26.99
CA TRP A 169 -18.24 17.30 25.66
C TRP A 169 -19.55 17.40 24.87
N LYS A 170 -20.69 17.07 25.49
CA LYS A 170 -22.01 17.21 24.86
C LYS A 170 -22.33 18.64 24.44
N GLU A 171 -21.91 19.63 25.22
CA GLU A 171 -22.14 21.05 24.91
C GLU A 171 -21.16 21.59 23.85
N SER A 172 -19.89 21.16 23.85
CA SER A 172 -18.93 21.45 22.78
C SER A 172 -19.38 20.83 21.46
N GLU A 173 -19.80 19.56 21.45
CA GLU A 173 -20.40 18.90 20.28
C GLU A 173 -21.64 19.65 19.76
N ARG A 174 -22.54 20.08 20.66
CA ARG A 174 -23.73 20.88 20.30
C ARG A 174 -23.35 22.22 19.66
N VAL A 175 -22.44 22.97 20.29
CA VAL A 175 -21.97 24.28 19.81
C VAL A 175 -21.26 24.15 18.47
N LYS A 176 -20.32 23.20 18.32
CA LYS A 176 -19.62 22.93 17.07
C LYS A 176 -20.62 22.58 15.96
N LYS A 177 -21.51 21.60 16.19
CA LYS A 177 -22.51 21.19 15.19
C LYS A 177 -23.43 22.34 14.77
N ASN A 178 -23.85 23.20 15.70
CA ASN A 178 -24.62 24.41 15.39
C ASN A 178 -23.82 25.41 14.54
N ASN A 179 -22.56 25.67 14.90
CA ASN A 179 -21.68 26.58 14.16
C ASN A 179 -21.40 26.09 12.73
N LEU A 180 -21.29 24.77 12.53
CA LEU A 180 -21.18 24.17 11.20
C LEU A 180 -22.46 24.37 10.38
N LYS A 181 -23.64 24.13 10.97
CA LYS A 181 -24.95 24.41 10.34
C LYS A 181 -25.15 25.88 9.95
N LYS A 182 -24.50 26.82 10.65
CA LYS A 182 -24.46 28.24 10.24
C LYS A 182 -23.55 28.43 9.04
N LYS A 183 -22.29 27.97 9.13
CA LYS A 183 -21.23 28.21 8.12
C LYS A 183 -21.52 27.57 6.76
N TYR A 184 -21.87 26.29 6.72
CA TYR A 184 -21.86 25.49 5.49
C TYR A 184 -23.24 24.88 5.16
N THR A 185 -23.44 24.50 3.91
CA THR A 185 -24.68 23.88 3.40
C THR A 185 -24.70 22.35 3.61
N PHE A 186 -25.84 21.72 3.30
CA PHE A 186 -26.00 20.27 3.42
C PHE A 186 -24.95 19.47 2.62
N PHE A 187 -24.71 19.83 1.36
CA PHE A 187 -23.80 19.06 0.48
C PHE A 187 -22.32 19.26 0.82
N GLU A 188 -21.97 20.31 1.56
CA GLU A 188 -20.60 20.56 2.02
C GLU A 188 -20.28 19.79 3.30
N LEU A 189 -21.28 19.53 4.17
CA LEU A 189 -21.12 18.81 5.44
C LEU A 189 -21.50 17.33 5.37
N CYS A 190 -22.53 17.00 4.58
CA CYS A 190 -22.95 15.62 4.35
C CYS A 190 -22.17 15.05 3.17
N ASP A 191 -20.87 14.84 3.37
CA ASP A 191 -19.99 14.25 2.36
C ASP A 191 -20.25 12.74 2.24
N ILE A 192 -21.36 12.42 1.59
CA ILE A 192 -21.70 11.06 1.18
C ILE A 192 -20.70 10.60 0.12
N SER A 193 -20.30 11.49 -0.79
CA SER A 193 -19.40 11.23 -1.92
C SER A 193 -18.03 10.66 -1.56
N ASN A 194 -17.43 11.09 -0.44
CA ASN A 194 -16.15 10.57 0.04
C ASN A 194 -16.28 9.66 1.28
N SER A 195 -17.51 9.35 1.71
CA SER A 195 -17.74 8.41 2.81
C SER A 195 -17.26 7.00 2.45
N TRP A 196 -16.73 6.28 3.43
CA TRP A 196 -16.21 4.92 3.29
C TRP A 196 -17.22 3.94 2.67
N CYS A 197 -18.52 4.17 2.85
CA CYS A 197 -19.59 3.31 2.33
C CYS A 197 -19.92 3.54 0.86
N SER A 198 -19.58 4.69 0.25
CA SER A 198 -20.17 5.12 -1.04
C SER A 198 -19.34 4.74 -2.28
N TYR A 199 -18.22 4.06 -2.09
CA TYR A 199 -17.13 4.00 -3.09
C TYR A 199 -17.06 2.71 -3.93
N HIS A 200 -18.04 1.83 -3.78
CA HIS A 200 -17.99 0.43 -4.22
C HIS A 200 -19.04 0.04 -5.26
N GLU A 201 -19.70 0.98 -5.96
CA GLU A 201 -20.61 0.62 -7.06
C GLU A 201 -19.79 -0.03 -8.19
N PRO A 202 -19.91 -1.34 -8.48
CA PRO A 202 -18.91 -2.04 -9.29
C PRO A 202 -18.85 -1.54 -10.74
N MET A 203 -19.98 -1.09 -11.29
CA MET A 203 -20.04 -0.46 -12.61
C MET A 203 -19.32 0.88 -12.67
N VAL A 204 -19.37 1.69 -11.59
CA VAL A 204 -18.66 2.98 -11.54
C VAL A 204 -17.16 2.75 -11.40
N VAL A 205 -16.76 1.84 -10.51
CA VAL A 205 -15.36 1.42 -10.34
C VAL A 205 -14.80 0.90 -11.68
N LYS A 206 -15.53 0.00 -12.36
CA LYS A 206 -15.14 -0.50 -13.68
C LYS A 206 -15.05 0.62 -14.72
N SER A 207 -15.98 1.58 -14.74
CA SER A 207 -15.92 2.75 -15.62
C SER A 207 -14.73 3.69 -15.37
N TRP A 208 -14.02 3.54 -14.26
CA TRP A 208 -12.74 4.20 -14.00
C TRP A 208 -11.56 3.32 -14.46
N ILE A 209 -11.61 2.01 -14.23
CA ILE A 209 -10.61 1.05 -14.74
C ILE A 209 -10.57 1.05 -16.28
N ASP A 210 -11.73 1.11 -16.94
CA ASP A 210 -11.88 1.18 -18.41
C ASP A 210 -11.28 2.48 -19.02
N LYS A 211 -10.85 3.44 -18.18
CA LYS A 211 -10.16 4.69 -18.57
C LYS A 211 -8.65 4.66 -18.30
N LEU A 212 -8.12 3.58 -17.74
CA LEU A 212 -6.67 3.36 -17.65
C LEU A 212 -6.10 3.04 -19.05
N PRO A 213 -4.78 3.20 -19.27
CA PRO A 213 -4.12 2.81 -20.51
C PRO A 213 -4.41 1.34 -20.88
N LYS A 214 -4.70 1.05 -22.15
CA LYS A 214 -5.20 -0.27 -22.56
C LYS A 214 -4.10 -1.30 -22.80
N ASN A 215 -2.84 -0.87 -22.76
CA ASN A 215 -1.66 -1.67 -23.10
C ASN A 215 -0.37 -0.96 -22.62
N ASN A 216 0.75 -1.68 -22.66
CA ASN A 216 2.07 -1.14 -22.30
C ASN A 216 2.45 0.08 -23.14
N LYS A 217 2.10 0.15 -24.44
CA LYS A 217 2.50 1.26 -25.32
C LYS A 217 1.84 2.57 -24.91
N GLU A 218 0.53 2.57 -24.63
CA GLU A 218 -0.18 3.74 -24.09
C GLU A 218 0.41 4.20 -22.74
N MET A 219 0.81 3.27 -21.87
CA MET A 219 1.49 3.62 -20.60
C MET A 219 2.90 4.20 -20.85
N ILE A 220 3.66 3.63 -21.78
CA ILE A 220 5.01 4.08 -22.14
C ILE A 220 4.99 5.49 -22.71
N GLU A 221 4.02 5.86 -23.57
CA GLU A 221 3.90 7.24 -24.04
C GLU A 221 3.58 8.23 -22.91
N LEU A 222 2.73 7.86 -21.94
CA LEU A 222 2.50 8.70 -20.74
C LEU A 222 3.75 8.86 -19.87
N VAL A 223 4.58 7.82 -19.76
CA VAL A 223 5.89 7.89 -19.07
C VAL A 223 6.87 8.78 -19.84
N LYS A 224 6.93 8.68 -21.18
CA LYS A 224 7.74 9.58 -22.03
C LYS A 224 7.32 11.03 -21.87
N ASP A 225 6.02 11.34 -21.96
CA ASP A 225 5.50 12.69 -21.78
C ASP A 225 5.86 13.27 -20.41
N ALA A 226 5.72 12.48 -19.35
CA ALA A 226 6.09 12.89 -17.99
C ALA A 226 7.61 13.07 -17.82
N ILE A 227 8.45 12.23 -18.44
CA ILE A 227 9.91 12.42 -18.49
C ILE A 227 10.25 13.72 -19.24
N ILE A 228 9.65 13.98 -20.40
CA ILE A 228 9.92 15.19 -21.21
C ILE A 228 9.50 16.44 -20.44
N LYS A 229 8.25 16.48 -19.93
CA LYS A 229 7.73 17.59 -19.10
C LYS A 229 8.58 17.81 -17.85
N GLY A 230 8.98 16.74 -17.17
CA GLY A 230 9.77 16.78 -15.94
C GLY A 230 11.20 17.27 -16.15
N THR A 231 11.91 16.72 -17.14
CA THR A 231 13.30 17.11 -17.47
C THR A 231 13.41 18.47 -18.15
N SER A 232 12.33 18.99 -18.72
CA SER A 232 12.25 20.34 -19.31
C SER A 232 11.77 21.42 -18.33
N SER A 233 11.61 21.10 -17.04
CA SER A 233 11.28 22.10 -16.01
C SER A 233 12.50 22.95 -15.63
N GLU A 234 12.29 24.06 -14.92
CA GLU A 234 13.38 24.92 -14.44
C GLU A 234 14.36 24.18 -13.50
N ASP A 235 13.85 23.20 -12.74
CA ASP A 235 14.64 22.34 -11.85
C ASP A 235 15.16 21.05 -12.52
N GLY A 236 14.70 20.72 -13.73
CA GLY A 236 14.92 19.42 -14.39
C GLY A 236 14.20 18.21 -13.73
N HIS A 237 13.41 18.49 -12.69
CA HIS A 237 12.62 17.52 -11.93
C HIS A 237 11.36 18.18 -11.36
N GLY A 238 10.59 17.43 -10.55
CA GLY A 238 9.57 18.02 -9.68
C GLY A 238 8.25 17.24 -9.61
N ARG A 239 7.34 17.77 -8.80
CA ARG A 239 5.97 17.27 -8.64
C ARG A 239 5.01 18.23 -9.34
N PHE A 240 4.26 17.70 -10.28
CA PHE A 240 3.26 18.38 -11.10
C PHE A 240 1.86 17.89 -10.71
N GLU A 241 0.82 18.42 -11.35
CA GLU A 241 -0.56 17.99 -11.09
C GLU A 241 -0.83 16.56 -11.61
N GLU A 242 -0.33 16.25 -12.82
CA GLU A 242 -0.54 14.97 -13.51
C GLU A 242 0.50 13.89 -13.17
N PHE A 243 1.69 14.26 -12.68
CA PHE A 243 2.80 13.32 -12.42
C PHE A 243 3.85 13.88 -11.44
N TRP A 244 4.81 13.04 -11.06
CA TRP A 244 6.04 13.41 -10.35
C TRP A 244 7.21 12.71 -11.05
N TRP A 245 8.26 13.48 -11.37
CA TRP A 245 9.55 13.01 -11.87
C TRP A 245 10.62 13.38 -10.84
N ASP A 246 11.16 12.39 -10.11
CA ASP A 246 11.93 12.62 -8.87
C ASP A 246 13.46 12.60 -9.04
N ASP A 247 13.97 13.04 -10.20
CA ASP A 247 15.41 12.96 -10.53
C ASP A 247 16.28 14.04 -9.84
N CYS A 248 15.91 14.42 -8.62
CA CYS A 248 16.53 15.49 -7.82
C CYS A 248 17.99 15.25 -7.41
N SER A 249 18.53 14.06 -7.67
CA SER A 249 19.96 13.73 -7.51
C SER A 249 20.67 13.39 -8.83
N GLY A 250 20.00 13.63 -9.97
CA GLY A 250 20.43 13.19 -11.30
C GLY A 250 20.63 11.67 -11.37
N TYR A 251 19.89 10.89 -10.58
CA TYR A 251 20.05 9.44 -10.46
C TYR A 251 19.97 8.72 -11.82
N MET A 252 19.15 9.22 -12.74
CA MET A 252 19.07 8.69 -14.12
C MET A 252 20.39 8.83 -14.90
N THR A 253 21.16 9.90 -14.67
CA THR A 253 22.38 10.26 -15.44
C THR A 253 23.68 10.20 -14.62
N ARG A 254 23.59 9.91 -13.32
CA ARG A 254 24.70 9.87 -12.35
C ARG A 254 25.81 8.88 -12.71
N GLU A 255 25.50 7.86 -13.49
CA GLU A 255 26.44 6.90 -14.05
C GLU A 255 26.42 7.00 -15.57
N SER A 256 27.58 7.15 -16.19
CA SER A 256 27.71 7.38 -17.64
C SER A 256 27.34 6.18 -18.51
N ALA A 257 27.27 4.98 -17.94
CA ALA A 257 26.91 3.75 -18.65
C ALA A 257 26.07 2.83 -17.75
N LEU A 258 24.89 2.42 -18.24
CA LEU A 258 23.92 1.58 -17.56
C LEU A 258 23.47 0.42 -18.45
N SER A 259 22.93 -0.64 -17.85
CA SER A 259 22.23 -1.70 -18.59
C SER A 259 20.79 -1.30 -18.92
N ASP A 260 20.15 -2.03 -19.83
CA ASP A 260 18.75 -1.83 -20.19
C ASP A 260 17.80 -2.10 -19.01
N CYS A 261 18.11 -3.15 -18.21
CA CYS A 261 17.37 -3.48 -16.99
C CYS A 261 17.48 -2.38 -15.93
N GLU A 262 18.66 -1.78 -15.77
CA GLU A 262 18.89 -0.71 -14.80
C GLU A 262 18.24 0.61 -15.25
N ILE A 263 18.28 0.93 -16.54
CA ILE A 263 17.59 2.10 -17.13
C ILE A 263 16.09 2.06 -16.81
N ILE A 264 15.42 0.93 -17.08
CA ILE A 264 14.00 0.75 -16.74
C ILE A 264 13.79 0.75 -15.22
N THR A 265 14.69 0.14 -14.44
CA THR A 265 14.61 0.15 -12.97
C THR A 265 14.67 1.58 -12.40
N ARG A 266 15.53 2.46 -12.93
CA ARG A 266 15.59 3.88 -12.52
C ARG A 266 14.33 4.64 -12.91
N VAL A 267 13.86 4.51 -14.16
CA VAL A 267 12.59 5.11 -14.59
C VAL A 267 11.44 4.68 -13.67
N LYS A 268 11.34 3.40 -13.32
CA LYS A 268 10.30 2.89 -12.39
C LYS A 268 10.40 3.48 -10.98
N HIS A 269 11.59 3.82 -10.47
CA HIS A 269 11.74 4.48 -9.17
C HIS A 269 11.48 6.00 -9.23
N LEU A 270 11.81 6.63 -10.36
CA LEU A 270 11.75 8.09 -10.54
C LEU A 270 10.36 8.59 -10.96
N ILE A 271 9.50 7.74 -11.53
CA ILE A 271 8.19 8.13 -12.05
C ILE A 271 7.04 7.85 -11.07
N ARG A 272 6.11 8.80 -10.98
CA ARG A 272 4.74 8.53 -10.52
C ARG A 272 3.75 9.25 -11.42
N LEU A 273 2.82 8.52 -12.04
CA LEU A 273 1.74 9.11 -12.84
C LEU A 273 0.45 9.13 -12.03
N TYR A 274 -0.28 10.25 -12.06
CA TYR A 274 -1.62 10.36 -11.49
C TYR A 274 -2.65 10.16 -12.61
N LEU A 275 -3.55 9.20 -12.44
CA LEU A 275 -4.35 8.65 -13.54
C LEU A 275 -5.86 8.71 -13.24
N VAL A 276 -6.65 8.94 -14.29
CA VAL A 276 -8.11 9.13 -14.25
C VAL A 276 -8.49 10.28 -13.30
N PRO A 277 -8.30 11.54 -13.73
CA PRO A 277 -8.69 12.72 -12.95
C PRO A 277 -10.20 12.82 -12.74
N TYR A 278 -10.59 13.42 -11.62
CA TYR A 278 -11.96 13.83 -11.32
C TYR A 278 -11.94 15.15 -10.51
N THR A 279 -12.99 15.95 -10.67
CA THR A 279 -13.19 17.13 -9.80
C THR A 279 -13.63 16.66 -8.42
N ARG A 280 -12.77 16.85 -7.42
CA ARG A 280 -13.15 16.72 -6.02
C ARG A 280 -13.65 18.07 -5.55
N TYR A 281 -14.96 18.20 -5.40
CA TYR A 281 -15.60 19.44 -4.94
C TYR A 281 -15.28 19.76 -3.49
N PHE A 282 -15.48 21.03 -3.12
CA PHE A 282 -15.35 21.50 -1.74
C PHE A 282 -16.25 20.71 -0.79
N HIS A 283 -15.67 20.28 0.34
CA HIS A 283 -16.36 19.57 1.40
C HIS A 283 -15.65 19.82 2.74
N VAL A 284 -16.39 19.65 3.82
CA VAL A 284 -15.91 19.80 5.20
C VAL A 284 -15.95 18.43 5.86
N PHE A 285 -14.79 17.80 6.01
CA PHE A 285 -14.71 16.56 6.77
C PHE A 285 -14.91 16.86 8.27
N THR A 286 -15.75 16.06 8.94
CA THR A 286 -16.04 16.20 10.38
C THR A 286 -15.77 14.88 11.10
N ASP A 287 -15.03 14.92 12.21
CA ASP A 287 -14.92 13.75 13.08
C ASP A 287 -16.14 13.58 14.01
N ASN A 288 -16.14 12.53 14.85
CA ASN A 288 -17.20 12.26 15.82
C ASN A 288 -17.39 13.37 16.87
N SER A 289 -16.41 14.28 17.05
CA SER A 289 -16.48 15.43 17.96
C SER A 289 -16.92 16.73 17.27
N PHE A 290 -17.27 16.66 15.99
CA PHE A 290 -17.50 17.80 15.09
C PHE A 290 -16.30 18.76 14.99
N SER A 291 -15.08 18.24 15.18
CA SER A 291 -13.86 18.93 14.76
C SER A 291 -13.70 18.78 13.24
N THR A 292 -13.19 19.82 12.55
CA THR A 292 -13.43 19.97 11.11
C THR A 292 -12.21 20.37 10.28
N TRP A 293 -12.17 19.85 9.05
CA TRP A 293 -11.15 20.14 8.05
C TRP A 293 -11.79 20.51 6.71
N GLU A 294 -11.48 21.69 6.19
CA GLU A 294 -11.95 22.15 4.88
C GLU A 294 -11.08 21.56 3.76
N SER A 295 -11.69 20.76 2.89
CA SER A 295 -11.10 20.33 1.63
C SER A 295 -11.50 21.28 0.52
N GLN A 296 -10.54 22.03 -0.04
CA GLN A 296 -10.80 22.87 -1.22
C GLN A 296 -11.16 22.06 -2.47
N THR A 297 -11.94 22.67 -3.37
CA THR A 297 -12.20 22.13 -4.71
C THR A 297 -10.89 22.01 -5.49
N LYS A 298 -10.59 20.82 -6.01
CA LYS A 298 -9.39 20.57 -6.81
C LYS A 298 -9.59 19.41 -7.79
N THR A 299 -8.66 19.25 -8.73
CA THR A 299 -8.43 17.96 -9.39
C THR A 299 -7.91 16.96 -8.35
N ASP A 300 -8.47 15.76 -8.35
CA ASP A 300 -7.92 14.61 -7.66
C ASP A 300 -7.96 13.40 -8.61
N TYR A 301 -7.25 12.32 -8.29
CA TYR A 301 -7.06 11.20 -9.22
C TYR A 301 -7.56 9.89 -8.62
N ARG A 302 -8.16 9.02 -9.43
CA ARG A 302 -8.67 7.72 -8.96
C ARG A 302 -7.57 6.68 -8.78
N PHE A 303 -6.46 6.82 -9.50
CA PHE A 303 -5.34 5.90 -9.45
C PHE A 303 -4.00 6.64 -9.50
N TRP A 304 -2.93 5.97 -9.08
CA TRP A 304 -1.57 6.37 -9.41
C TRP A 304 -0.69 5.17 -9.77
N PHE A 305 0.11 5.33 -10.83
CA PHE A 305 1.13 4.36 -11.22
C PHE A 305 2.44 4.69 -10.50
N ASP A 306 3.04 3.71 -9.83
CA ASP A 306 4.31 3.87 -9.08
C ASP A 306 5.53 3.28 -9.80
N GLY A 307 5.44 3.15 -11.13
CA GLY A 307 6.45 2.48 -11.97
C GLY A 307 6.35 0.94 -11.92
N GLY A 308 5.95 0.36 -10.80
CA GLY A 308 5.78 -1.09 -10.65
C GLY A 308 4.34 -1.59 -10.85
N LYS A 309 3.35 -0.81 -10.42
CA LYS A 309 1.92 -1.18 -10.42
C LYS A 309 1.01 0.04 -10.43
N ILE A 310 -0.24 -0.18 -10.82
CA ILE A 310 -1.33 0.73 -10.46
C ILE A 310 -1.67 0.54 -8.98
N ASN A 311 -1.82 1.65 -8.29
CA ASN A 311 -2.46 1.75 -7.00
C ASN A 311 -3.76 2.53 -7.17
N GLY A 312 -4.77 2.17 -6.38
CA GLY A 312 -5.98 2.97 -6.19
C GLY A 312 -6.30 3.02 -4.70
N SER A 313 -7.56 3.26 -4.39
CA SER A 313 -8.08 3.18 -3.04
C SER A 313 -7.96 1.78 -2.41
N SER A 314 -7.99 1.71 -1.08
CA SER A 314 -7.75 0.51 -0.25
C SER A 314 -8.78 -0.62 -0.38
N TRP A 315 -9.82 -0.47 -1.21
CA TRP A 315 -10.90 -1.44 -1.42
C TRP A 315 -10.87 -2.11 -2.80
N LEU A 316 -9.88 -1.78 -3.64
CA LEU A 316 -9.60 -2.48 -4.90
C LEU A 316 -8.62 -3.62 -4.65
N GLU A 317 -8.90 -4.81 -5.19
CA GLU A 317 -7.91 -5.88 -5.16
C GLU A 317 -6.82 -5.68 -6.24
N SER A 318 -5.58 -6.05 -5.91
CA SER A 318 -4.42 -5.87 -6.82
C SER A 318 -4.39 -6.81 -8.05
N ASN A 319 -5.42 -7.64 -8.20
CA ASN A 319 -5.69 -8.53 -9.34
C ASN A 319 -6.69 -7.91 -10.35
N GLU A 320 -7.58 -7.01 -9.91
CA GLU A 320 -8.55 -6.29 -10.74
C GLU A 320 -7.88 -5.21 -11.60
N LEU A 321 -6.75 -4.68 -11.12
CA LEU A 321 -6.03 -3.58 -11.77
C LEU A 321 -5.08 -4.08 -12.87
N PRO A 322 -5.03 -3.40 -14.03
CA PRO A 322 -4.12 -3.76 -15.11
C PRO A 322 -2.66 -3.59 -14.68
N LYS A 323 -1.82 -4.54 -15.12
CA LYS A 323 -0.37 -4.57 -14.90
C LYS A 323 0.31 -4.17 -16.19
N TYR A 324 1.28 -3.26 -16.08
CA TYR A 324 2.07 -2.77 -17.21
C TYR A 324 3.52 -3.19 -17.01
N GLU A 325 4.16 -3.63 -18.08
CA GLU A 325 5.61 -3.72 -18.13
C GLU A 325 6.14 -2.58 -19.01
N LEU A 326 7.15 -1.87 -18.51
CA LEU A 326 7.82 -0.78 -19.20
C LEU A 326 9.07 -1.27 -19.94
N TYR A 327 9.54 -2.49 -19.71
CA TYR A 327 10.63 -3.07 -20.48
C TYR A 327 10.18 -3.34 -21.92
N ASP A 328 10.65 -2.47 -22.81
CA ASP A 328 10.36 -2.45 -24.24
C ASP A 328 11.61 -1.91 -24.98
N GLU A 329 12.00 -2.55 -26.08
CA GLU A 329 13.26 -2.24 -26.77
C GLU A 329 13.24 -0.85 -27.45
N GLU A 330 12.10 -0.42 -27.99
CA GLU A 330 11.95 0.93 -28.58
C GLU A 330 12.05 2.00 -27.49
N PHE A 331 11.43 1.76 -26.32
CA PHE A 331 11.48 2.69 -25.20
C PHE A 331 12.86 2.77 -24.54
N VAL A 332 13.55 1.64 -24.35
CA VAL A 332 14.94 1.63 -23.85
C VAL A 332 15.88 2.35 -24.81
N ALA A 333 15.78 2.10 -26.13
CA ALA A 333 16.55 2.82 -27.13
C ALA A 333 16.25 4.33 -27.11
N TRP A 334 14.98 4.72 -26.92
CA TRP A 334 14.59 6.13 -26.73
C TRP A 334 15.22 6.73 -25.47
N LEU A 335 15.14 6.06 -24.31
CA LEU A 335 15.73 6.52 -23.04
C LEU A 335 17.24 6.73 -23.17
N ARG A 336 17.95 5.79 -23.81
CA ARG A 336 19.40 5.90 -24.05
C ARG A 336 19.78 7.12 -24.87
N ASN A 337 19.02 7.39 -25.94
CA ASN A 337 19.23 8.56 -26.79
C ASN A 337 18.86 9.87 -26.10
N TYR A 338 17.76 9.89 -25.34
CA TYR A 338 17.25 11.08 -24.64
C TYR A 338 18.18 11.54 -23.52
N PHE A 339 18.65 10.60 -22.68
CA PHE A 339 19.56 10.88 -21.55
C PHE A 339 21.05 10.73 -21.89
N ASN A 340 21.40 10.39 -23.14
CA ASN A 340 22.78 10.12 -23.59
C ASN A 340 23.53 9.07 -22.74
N ILE A 341 22.86 7.95 -22.42
CA ILE A 341 23.37 6.90 -21.53
C ILE A 341 24.03 5.77 -22.34
N ALA A 342 25.34 5.58 -22.14
CA ALA A 342 26.09 4.54 -22.83
C ALA A 342 25.66 3.12 -22.41
N HIS A 343 25.84 2.15 -23.29
CA HIS A 343 25.54 0.74 -23.00
C HIS A 343 26.60 0.12 -22.08
N LYS A 344 26.13 -0.64 -21.09
CA LYS A 344 26.92 -1.44 -20.15
C LYS A 344 26.23 -2.80 -20.00
N GLU A 345 27.00 -3.88 -20.06
CA GLU A 345 26.47 -5.23 -19.83
C GLU A 345 25.95 -5.40 -18.38
N VAL A 346 24.94 -6.24 -18.21
CA VAL A 346 24.33 -6.55 -16.90
C VAL A 346 25.34 -7.25 -15.99
N ILE A 347 25.48 -6.78 -14.75
CA ILE A 347 26.44 -7.27 -13.76
C ILE A 347 26.44 -8.81 -13.60
N SER A 348 27.61 -9.41 -13.47
CA SER A 348 27.72 -10.86 -13.27
C SER A 348 27.33 -11.26 -11.84
N ASP A 349 26.97 -12.54 -11.66
CA ASP A 349 26.65 -13.11 -10.34
C ASP A 349 27.85 -13.04 -9.36
N ASP A 350 29.09 -12.99 -9.86
CA ASP A 350 30.31 -12.79 -9.05
C ASP A 350 30.57 -11.30 -8.75
N ASP A 351 30.32 -10.39 -9.70
CA ASP A 351 30.60 -8.96 -9.53
C ASP A 351 29.58 -8.28 -8.59
N ILE A 352 28.31 -8.69 -8.62
CA ILE A 352 27.34 -8.27 -7.61
C ILE A 352 27.75 -8.74 -6.20
N LEU A 353 28.38 -9.93 -6.10
CA LEU A 353 28.94 -10.43 -4.86
C LEU A 353 30.18 -9.62 -4.44
N ARG A 354 31.06 -9.23 -5.37
CA ARG A 354 32.21 -8.35 -5.07
C ARG A 354 31.77 -7.04 -4.41
N GLU A 355 30.81 -6.33 -4.99
CA GLU A 355 30.36 -5.05 -4.44
C GLU A 355 29.61 -5.21 -3.10
N ASN A 356 28.80 -6.27 -2.95
CA ASN A 356 28.15 -6.56 -1.67
C ASN A 356 29.14 -7.01 -0.58
N LEU A 357 30.22 -7.73 -0.92
CA LEU A 357 31.29 -8.04 0.03
C LEU A 357 32.04 -6.77 0.48
N LYS A 358 32.34 -5.84 -0.42
CA LYS A 358 32.88 -4.52 -0.04
C LYS A 358 31.95 -3.79 0.93
N GLY A 359 30.66 -3.72 0.63
CA GLY A 359 29.67 -3.06 1.49
C GLY A 359 29.47 -3.75 2.85
N LEU A 360 29.51 -5.09 2.90
CA LEU A 360 29.48 -5.88 4.13
C LEU A 360 30.70 -5.57 5.01
N PHE A 361 31.91 -5.70 4.47
CA PHE A 361 33.12 -5.51 5.26
C PHE A 361 33.35 -4.05 5.65
N ALA A 362 32.94 -3.10 4.81
CA ALA A 362 32.90 -1.68 5.18
C ALA A 362 31.98 -1.41 6.37
N ARG A 363 30.95 -2.23 6.64
CA ARG A 363 30.11 -2.14 7.86
C ARG A 363 30.73 -2.88 9.05
N VAL A 364 31.30 -4.07 8.84
CA VAL A 364 31.84 -4.94 9.91
C VAL A 364 33.18 -4.45 10.47
N TYR A 365 33.97 -3.69 9.70
CA TYR A 365 35.30 -3.24 10.08
C TYR A 365 35.46 -1.72 10.26
N ASN A 366 34.52 -0.88 9.78
CA ASN A 366 34.51 0.53 10.18
C ASN A 366 33.87 0.71 11.56
N LYS A 367 34.70 0.93 12.57
CA LYS A 367 34.53 2.02 13.54
C LYS A 367 35.81 2.21 14.35
N ASP A 368 36.03 3.45 14.75
CA ASP A 368 37.10 3.96 15.62
C ASP A 368 38.49 4.08 14.94
N GLU A 369 39.05 5.29 14.99
CA GLU A 369 40.30 5.74 14.33
C GLU A 369 41.59 5.02 14.82
N ARG A 370 41.45 4.02 15.69
CA ARG A 370 42.55 3.32 16.37
C ARG A 370 42.82 1.92 15.83
N SER A 371 42.04 1.42 14.88
CA SER A 371 42.27 0.11 14.24
C SER A 371 41.70 0.02 12.82
N SER A 372 42.42 0.54 11.83
CA SER A 372 42.11 0.36 10.41
C SER A 372 42.42 -1.08 9.95
N PHE A 373 41.51 -2.01 10.24
CA PHE A 373 41.61 -3.37 9.70
C PHE A 373 41.20 -3.39 8.21
N GLU A 374 42.16 -3.09 7.33
CA GLU A 374 41.97 -3.11 5.88
C GLU A 374 41.93 -4.55 5.35
N LEU A 375 40.75 -5.18 5.47
CA LEU A 375 40.50 -6.56 5.09
C LEU A 375 41.02 -6.93 3.69
N PHE A 376 40.86 -6.05 2.70
CA PHE A 376 41.31 -6.32 1.32
C PHE A 376 42.84 -6.28 1.16
N GLU A 377 43.55 -5.54 2.00
CA GLU A 377 45.01 -5.59 2.05
C GLU A 377 45.52 -6.81 2.84
N GLU A 378 44.78 -7.24 3.85
CA GLU A 378 45.08 -8.47 4.60
C GLU A 378 44.85 -9.74 3.76
N ILE A 379 43.85 -9.75 2.87
CA ILE A 379 43.66 -10.80 1.86
C ILE A 379 44.90 -10.97 0.97
N LYS A 380 45.50 -9.86 0.51
CA LYS A 380 46.70 -9.88 -0.34
C LYS A 380 47.96 -10.35 0.39
N LYS A 381 48.04 -10.14 1.71
CA LYS A 381 49.22 -10.44 2.54
C LYS A 381 49.20 -11.86 3.13
N ALA A 382 48.03 -12.46 3.30
CA ALA A 382 47.87 -13.78 3.92
C ALA A 382 48.29 -14.93 3.00
N LYS A 383 49.18 -15.80 3.49
CA LYS A 383 49.77 -16.92 2.73
C LYS A 383 48.76 -18.04 2.46
N ASN A 384 47.69 -18.09 3.25
CA ASN A 384 46.60 -19.05 3.10
C ASN A 384 45.29 -18.51 3.71
N ILE A 385 44.19 -19.15 3.32
CA ILE A 385 42.83 -18.78 3.74
C ILE A 385 42.59 -18.90 5.25
N ASN A 386 43.26 -19.82 5.97
CA ASN A 386 43.04 -20.03 7.40
C ASN A 386 43.74 -18.96 8.25
N GLU A 387 44.94 -18.54 7.85
CA GLU A 387 45.63 -17.36 8.40
C GLU A 387 44.77 -16.10 8.23
N PHE A 388 44.26 -15.85 7.01
CA PHE A 388 43.34 -14.74 6.73
C PHE A 388 42.07 -14.79 7.60
N LYS A 389 41.32 -15.90 7.55
CA LYS A 389 40.08 -16.10 8.33
C LYS A 389 40.28 -15.82 9.81
N SER A 390 41.35 -16.37 10.40
CA SER A 390 41.62 -16.23 11.83
C SER A 390 41.86 -14.78 12.22
N LYS A 391 42.66 -14.06 11.43
CA LYS A 391 42.94 -12.63 11.64
C LYS A 391 41.69 -11.78 11.42
N ALA A 392 40.89 -12.06 10.38
CA ALA A 392 39.66 -11.34 10.07
C ALA A 392 38.56 -11.56 11.14
N LEU A 393 38.38 -12.80 11.62
CA LEU A 393 37.40 -13.15 12.67
C LEU A 393 37.74 -12.54 14.04
N ALA A 394 39.02 -12.25 14.31
CA ALA A 394 39.45 -11.57 15.53
C ALA A 394 39.08 -10.07 15.54
N HIS A 395 39.03 -9.42 14.38
CA HIS A 395 38.77 -7.98 14.25
C HIS A 395 37.31 -7.64 13.87
N ALA A 396 36.47 -8.63 13.58
CA ALA A 396 35.10 -8.44 13.09
C ALA A 396 34.14 -7.92 14.18
N LYS A 397 33.63 -6.69 14.03
CA LYS A 397 32.58 -6.11 14.90
C LYS A 397 31.20 -6.53 14.38
N LEU A 398 30.65 -7.61 14.92
CA LEU A 398 29.32 -8.16 14.59
C LEU A 398 28.33 -7.97 15.77
N GLY A 399 27.03 -8.12 15.51
CA GLY A 399 25.97 -8.04 16.53
C GLY A 399 25.20 -6.72 16.61
N ASN A 400 25.50 -5.73 15.76
CA ASN A 400 24.78 -4.45 15.71
C ASN A 400 24.41 -4.04 14.28
N GLY A 401 23.14 -4.27 13.92
CA GLY A 401 22.49 -3.67 12.74
C GLY A 401 22.33 -4.60 11.54
N GLY A 402 21.36 -4.27 10.69
CA GLY A 402 21.25 -4.77 9.33
C GLY A 402 21.28 -3.63 8.32
N GLY A 403 20.98 -3.92 7.06
CA GLY A 403 20.69 -2.87 6.07
C GLY A 403 20.79 -3.32 4.62
N SER A 404 20.35 -2.44 3.71
CA SER A 404 20.43 -2.67 2.27
C SER A 404 21.89 -2.82 1.80
N GLY A 405 22.08 -3.78 0.90
CA GLY A 405 23.31 -4.02 0.15
C GLY A 405 23.31 -3.34 -1.21
N TYR A 406 24.40 -3.54 -1.95
CA TYR A 406 24.51 -3.01 -3.30
C TYR A 406 23.52 -3.73 -4.21
N SER A 407 22.74 -2.95 -4.95
CA SER A 407 21.56 -3.39 -5.70
C SER A 407 21.54 -2.62 -7.03
N ILE A 408 21.57 -3.35 -8.13
CA ILE A 408 21.65 -2.85 -9.52
C ILE A 408 21.17 -3.98 -10.44
N ASP A 409 20.66 -3.67 -11.64
CA ASP A 409 20.22 -4.68 -12.62
C ASP A 409 19.17 -5.67 -12.05
N GLY A 410 18.35 -5.20 -11.10
CA GLY A 410 17.37 -5.98 -10.35
C GLY A 410 17.94 -7.10 -9.46
N PHE A 411 19.24 -7.09 -9.18
CA PHE A 411 19.75 -7.71 -7.96
C PHE A 411 19.38 -6.86 -6.74
N SER A 412 19.06 -7.52 -5.62
CA SER A 412 18.94 -6.87 -4.31
C SER A 412 19.87 -7.51 -3.29
N GLY A 413 20.75 -6.70 -2.70
CA GLY A 413 21.63 -7.09 -1.60
C GLY A 413 21.02 -6.77 -0.24
N SER A 414 21.31 -7.59 0.77
CA SER A 414 20.88 -7.35 2.15
C SER A 414 21.87 -7.92 3.17
N TYR A 415 22.11 -7.18 4.25
CA TYR A 415 22.99 -7.56 5.35
C TYR A 415 22.20 -7.71 6.66
N ASP A 416 22.54 -8.72 7.45
CA ASP A 416 22.06 -8.91 8.83
C ASP A 416 23.26 -9.28 9.73
N LEU A 417 23.73 -8.33 10.54
CA LEU A 417 24.88 -8.57 11.43
C LEU A 417 24.46 -9.09 12.81
N PHE A 418 23.15 -9.19 13.11
CA PHE A 418 22.66 -9.76 14.37
C PHE A 418 22.83 -11.29 14.40
N GLN A 419 22.83 -11.94 13.23
CA GLN A 419 23.12 -13.38 13.04
C GLN A 419 24.56 -13.79 13.46
N GLY A 420 25.42 -12.82 13.76
CA GLY A 420 26.75 -13.05 14.29
C GLY A 420 27.68 -13.77 13.31
N LYS A 421 28.57 -14.61 13.85
CA LYS A 421 29.60 -15.31 13.05
C LYS A 421 29.06 -16.54 12.30
N ASN A 422 27.99 -17.15 12.81
CA ASN A 422 27.54 -18.49 12.40
C ASN A 422 26.27 -18.46 11.53
N GLY A 423 25.37 -17.48 11.72
CA GLY A 423 24.19 -17.32 10.86
C GLY A 423 24.50 -16.56 9.56
N HIS A 424 23.48 -16.38 8.71
CA HIS A 424 23.63 -15.77 7.39
C HIS A 424 23.67 -14.24 7.47
N VAL A 425 24.78 -13.62 7.07
CA VAL A 425 25.01 -12.17 7.18
C VAL A 425 24.90 -11.42 5.86
N LEU A 426 24.86 -12.14 4.74
CA LEU A 426 24.69 -11.59 3.40
C LEU A 426 23.73 -12.46 2.61
N THR A 427 22.63 -11.87 2.13
CA THR A 427 21.73 -12.48 1.14
C THR A 427 21.64 -11.58 -0.09
N ILE A 428 21.90 -12.13 -1.27
CA ILE A 428 21.74 -11.49 -2.57
C ILE A 428 20.66 -12.25 -3.36
N ARG A 429 19.64 -11.52 -3.81
CA ARG A 429 18.55 -12.03 -4.64
C ARG A 429 18.60 -11.43 -6.04
N GLN A 430 17.97 -12.08 -7.00
CA GLN A 430 17.66 -11.51 -8.32
C GLN A 430 16.23 -11.91 -8.73
N SER A 431 15.52 -11.05 -9.46
CA SER A 431 14.20 -11.39 -10.00
C SER A 431 14.26 -12.57 -10.97
N ILE A 432 13.36 -13.54 -10.81
CA ILE A 432 13.21 -14.72 -11.68
C ILE A 432 13.02 -14.30 -13.14
N HIS A 433 12.19 -13.29 -13.40
CA HIS A 433 11.85 -12.85 -14.75
C HIS A 433 13.09 -12.31 -15.51
N GLN A 434 13.86 -11.43 -14.86
CA GLN A 434 15.10 -10.90 -15.43
C GLN A 434 16.19 -11.97 -15.55
N ARG A 435 16.27 -12.89 -14.57
CA ARG A 435 17.25 -13.97 -14.64
C ARG A 435 16.99 -14.90 -15.82
N LEU A 436 15.71 -15.16 -16.14
CA LEU A 436 15.30 -15.88 -17.36
C LEU A 436 15.57 -15.09 -18.64
N SER A 437 15.25 -13.79 -18.70
CA SER A 437 15.51 -13.00 -19.93
C SER A 437 17.00 -12.88 -20.26
N LEU A 438 17.87 -12.95 -19.24
CA LEU A 438 19.32 -13.01 -19.36
C LEU A 438 19.88 -14.43 -19.60
N ASN A 439 19.03 -15.43 -19.83
CA ASN A 439 19.38 -16.85 -19.98
C ASN A 439 20.24 -17.43 -18.83
N ARG A 440 20.12 -16.89 -17.61
CA ARG A 440 20.88 -17.35 -16.44
C ARG A 440 20.14 -18.49 -15.72
N LYS A 441 20.90 -19.48 -15.24
CA LYS A 441 20.35 -20.68 -14.59
C LYS A 441 19.60 -20.37 -13.30
N ILE A 442 18.41 -20.97 -13.16
CA ILE A 442 17.58 -20.97 -11.94
C ILE A 442 17.60 -22.33 -11.22
N GLU A 443 17.88 -23.42 -11.95
CA GLU A 443 18.01 -24.77 -11.42
C GLU A 443 18.97 -24.81 -10.21
N GLY A 444 18.47 -25.32 -9.07
CA GLY A 444 19.23 -25.42 -7.82
C GLY A 444 19.27 -24.16 -6.95
N LEU A 445 18.70 -23.03 -7.38
CA LEU A 445 18.53 -21.84 -6.54
C LEU A 445 17.25 -21.93 -5.71
N ALA A 446 17.29 -21.41 -4.48
CA ALA A 446 16.10 -21.30 -3.64
C ALA A 446 15.23 -20.10 -4.08
N ILE A 447 13.93 -20.34 -4.24
CA ILE A 447 12.93 -19.30 -4.51
C ILE A 447 12.61 -18.53 -3.22
N ASP A 448 12.44 -17.22 -3.33
CA ASP A 448 11.99 -16.33 -2.25
C ASP A 448 10.80 -15.50 -2.75
N ARG A 449 9.67 -15.56 -2.02
CA ARG A 449 8.42 -14.81 -2.30
C ARG A 449 7.90 -14.94 -3.74
N ASP A 450 8.05 -16.13 -4.33
CA ASP A 450 7.54 -16.54 -5.65
C ASP A 450 7.96 -15.69 -6.86
N LYS A 451 8.93 -14.78 -6.68
CA LYS A 451 9.32 -13.77 -7.69
C LYS A 451 10.82 -13.57 -7.80
N ASP A 452 11.56 -13.86 -6.73
CA ASP A 452 13.01 -13.75 -6.66
C ASP A 452 13.64 -15.12 -6.44
N VAL A 453 14.90 -15.27 -6.85
CA VAL A 453 15.77 -16.38 -6.45
C VAL A 453 16.95 -15.87 -5.64
N ILE A 454 17.30 -16.65 -4.62
CA ILE A 454 18.47 -16.43 -3.78
C ILE A 454 19.71 -16.89 -4.55
N VAL A 455 20.48 -15.95 -5.08
CA VAL A 455 21.71 -16.21 -5.83
C VAL A 455 22.88 -16.46 -4.88
N TRP A 456 22.94 -15.74 -3.75
CA TRP A 456 23.92 -15.97 -2.68
C TRP A 456 23.27 -15.85 -1.29
N LYS A 457 23.63 -16.75 -0.37
CA LYS A 457 23.22 -16.70 1.04
C LYS A 457 24.36 -17.18 1.95
N LEU A 458 25.19 -16.25 2.38
CA LEU A 458 26.49 -16.54 3.02
C LEU A 458 26.46 -16.29 4.53
N THR A 459 27.00 -17.22 5.32
CA THR A 459 27.44 -16.93 6.69
C THR A 459 28.67 -16.02 6.69
N PHE A 460 29.03 -15.42 7.82
CA PHE A 460 30.20 -14.53 7.86
C PHE A 460 31.51 -15.26 7.49
N VAL A 461 31.64 -16.54 7.85
CA VAL A 461 32.80 -17.36 7.45
C VAL A 461 32.81 -17.59 5.94
N GLN A 462 31.66 -17.90 5.32
CA GLN A 462 31.55 -18.08 3.86
C GLN A 462 31.77 -16.78 3.09
N ALA A 463 31.35 -15.64 3.65
CA ALA A 463 31.65 -14.32 3.08
C ALA A 463 33.16 -14.05 3.07
N LEU A 464 33.89 -14.41 4.14
CA LEU A 464 35.36 -14.33 4.17
C LEU A 464 36.02 -15.31 3.17
N GLU A 465 35.45 -16.50 2.97
CA GLU A 465 35.93 -17.46 1.97
C GLU A 465 35.82 -16.89 0.54
N LYS A 466 34.63 -16.42 0.17
CA LYS A 466 34.42 -15.76 -1.13
C LYS A 466 35.21 -14.47 -1.30
N ALA A 467 35.49 -13.74 -0.21
CA ALA A 467 36.39 -12.60 -0.26
C ALA A 467 37.82 -13.02 -0.64
N TYR A 468 38.35 -14.08 -0.02
CA TYR A 468 39.69 -14.59 -0.31
C TYR A 468 39.78 -15.18 -1.74
N GLU A 469 38.72 -15.85 -2.21
CA GLU A 469 38.62 -16.37 -3.57
C GLU A 469 38.57 -15.27 -4.64
N LEU A 470 37.76 -14.23 -4.42
CA LEU A 470 37.51 -13.16 -5.41
C LEU A 470 38.59 -12.08 -5.41
N PHE A 471 39.15 -11.71 -4.24
CA PHE A 471 40.09 -10.60 -4.07
C PHE A 471 41.51 -11.04 -3.68
N GLY A 472 41.74 -12.34 -3.47
CA GLY A 472 43.07 -12.89 -3.24
C GLY A 472 44.00 -12.71 -4.44
N ALA A 473 45.29 -12.92 -4.22
CA ALA A 473 46.23 -13.11 -5.32
C ALA A 473 45.80 -14.36 -6.09
N GLN A 474 45.26 -14.17 -7.30
CA GLN A 474 45.01 -15.29 -8.20
C GLN A 474 46.33 -16.00 -8.46
N LYS A 475 46.46 -17.24 -7.99
CA LYS A 475 47.48 -18.14 -8.54
C LYS A 475 47.24 -18.17 -10.06
N PRO A 476 48.28 -18.08 -10.90
CA PRO A 476 48.10 -18.23 -12.33
C PRO A 476 47.35 -19.55 -12.56
N LYS A 477 46.20 -19.47 -13.23
CA LYS A 477 45.42 -20.64 -13.58
C LYS A 477 46.32 -21.43 -14.52
N GLN A 478 46.71 -22.64 -14.13
CA GLN A 478 47.52 -23.50 -15.00
C GLN A 478 46.63 -23.91 -16.18
N LEU A 479 46.84 -23.24 -17.32
CA LEU A 479 46.11 -23.43 -18.57
C LEU A 479 46.84 -24.43 -19.47
N ASP A 480 48.17 -24.44 -19.40
CA ASP A 480 49.04 -25.46 -20.00
C ASP A 480 49.80 -26.20 -18.88
N ILE A 481 50.12 -27.47 -19.10
CA ILE A 481 51.00 -28.22 -18.21
C ILE A 481 52.36 -27.53 -18.06
N PHE A 482 52.81 -26.77 -19.06
CA PHE A 482 54.11 -26.09 -19.09
C PHE A 482 54.19 -24.73 -18.36
N ASP A 483 53.10 -24.18 -17.81
CA ASP A 483 53.11 -22.84 -17.18
C ASP A 483 54.09 -22.70 -16.00
N PHE A 484 54.55 -23.81 -15.41
CA PHE A 484 55.57 -23.81 -14.35
C PHE A 484 56.99 -23.43 -14.82
N LEU A 485 57.24 -23.33 -16.13
CA LEU A 485 58.56 -22.95 -16.69
C LEU A 485 58.77 -21.43 -16.82
N ALA A 486 57.76 -20.62 -16.52
CA ALA A 486 57.77 -19.16 -16.71
C ALA A 486 57.64 -18.36 -15.39
N ALA A 487 57.95 -18.99 -14.25
CA ALA A 487 57.80 -18.45 -12.89
C ALA A 487 59.15 -18.29 -12.16
#